data_AF-A0A139LJL6-F1
#
_entry.id   AF-A0A139LJL6-F1
#
_cell.length_a   1.000
_cell.length_b   1.000
_cell.length_c   1.000
_cell.angle_alpha   90.00
_cell.angle_beta   90.00
_cell.angle_gamma   90.00
#
_symmetry.space_group_name_H-M   'P 1'
#
loop_
_entity.id
_entity.type
_entity.pdbx_description
1 polymer ?
#
loop_
_entity_poly.entity_id
_entity_poly.type
_entity_poly.pdbx_seq_one_letter_code
_entity_poly.pdbx_strand_id
1 'polypeptide(L)'
;MFNLKNMNMRQLKINYVCFALSVLCLLLMSCKDDEDPYPAGKELVNYEMTLFRVEYGAPKPNPLPKDCIVYSEVPGNNEACDNKFFISFYYEGNLYPIGGLPIPEMRDWTMNKSSVQVLLGGKFYFYEDAGNIPHSRSKKDDYFVSFQVSSIILK
;
A
#
# COMPACT_ATOMS: atom_id res chain seq x y z
N MET A 1 47.91 20.33 32.33
CA MET A 1 48.78 19.80 31.25
C MET A 1 48.49 18.32 31.12
N PHE A 2 47.64 17.91 30.17
CA PHE A 2 47.28 16.51 29.98
C PHE A 2 48.44 15.79 29.26
N ASN A 3 48.97 14.75 29.90
CA ASN A 3 50.14 14.01 29.44
C ASN A 3 49.72 13.01 28.35
N LEU A 4 49.90 13.39 27.09
CA LEU A 4 49.51 12.63 25.89
C LEU A 4 50.43 11.43 25.56
N LYS A 5 51.36 11.06 26.45
CA LYS A 5 52.49 10.19 26.09
C LYS A 5 52.23 8.69 26.12
N ASN A 6 50.99 8.23 26.25
CA ASN A 6 50.72 6.80 26.26
C ASN A 6 49.34 6.40 25.68
N MET A 7 48.87 7.10 24.65
CA MET A 7 47.74 6.60 23.89
C MET A 7 48.25 5.61 22.84
N ASN A 8 47.85 4.35 23.00
CA ASN A 8 48.14 3.27 22.05
C ASN A 8 47.58 3.65 20.67
N MET A 9 48.45 4.13 19.76
CA MET A 9 48.10 4.64 18.43
C MET A 9 47.27 3.65 17.61
N ARG A 10 47.42 2.35 17.90
CA ARG A 10 46.63 1.27 17.29
C ARG A 10 45.16 1.30 17.74
N GLN A 11 44.93 1.58 19.01
CA GLN A 11 43.60 1.67 19.62
C GLN A 11 42.88 2.95 19.21
N LEU A 12 43.64 4.05 19.05
CA LEU A 12 43.15 5.33 18.50
C LEU A 12 42.67 5.18 17.05
N LYS A 13 43.45 4.48 16.21
CA LYS A 13 43.07 4.18 14.82
C LYS A 13 41.83 3.30 14.74
N ILE A 14 41.75 2.26 15.56
CA ILE A 14 40.57 1.36 15.62
C ILE A 14 39.33 2.15 16.06
N ASN A 15 39.43 2.96 17.10
CA ASN A 15 38.31 3.76 17.58
C ASN A 15 37.84 4.78 16.55
N TYR A 16 38.76 5.40 15.81
CA TYR A 16 38.43 6.34 14.73
C TYR A 16 37.75 5.64 13.55
N VAL A 17 38.22 4.45 13.16
CA VAL A 17 37.58 3.64 12.09
C VAL A 17 36.19 3.18 12.51
N CYS A 18 36.02 2.70 13.76
CA CYS A 18 34.71 2.31 14.29
C CYS A 18 33.76 3.51 14.39
N PHE A 19 34.26 4.68 14.80
CA PHE A 19 33.48 5.92 14.83
C PHE A 19 33.07 6.33 13.41
N ALA A 20 34.00 6.36 12.45
CA ALA A 20 33.70 6.64 11.05
C ALA A 20 32.71 5.63 10.45
N LEU A 21 32.81 4.34 10.78
CA LEU A 21 31.82 3.33 10.36
C LEU A 21 30.46 3.56 11.01
N SER A 22 30.41 3.93 12.29
CA SER A 22 29.14 4.23 12.97
C SER A 22 28.45 5.46 12.39
N VAL A 23 29.21 6.50 12.02
CA VAL A 23 28.71 7.69 11.33
C VAL A 23 28.28 7.35 9.89
N LEU A 24 29.01 6.49 9.17
CA LEU A 24 28.61 6.02 7.85
C LEU A 24 27.33 5.17 7.91
N CYS A 25 27.18 4.29 8.90
CA CYS A 25 25.95 3.54 9.14
C CYS A 25 24.77 4.48 9.46
N LEU A 26 25.00 5.54 10.22
CA LEU A 26 23.97 6.57 10.48
C LEU A 26 23.62 7.36 9.22
N LEU A 27 24.60 7.71 8.37
CA LEU A 27 24.37 8.37 7.09
C LEU A 27 23.65 7.46 6.08
N LEU A 28 23.96 6.17 6.04
CA LEU A 28 23.24 5.18 5.23
C LEU A 28 21.80 4.96 5.69
N MET A 29 21.52 5.08 7.00
CA MET A 29 20.13 5.09 7.49
C MET A 29 19.41 6.42 7.21
N SER A 30 20.16 7.52 7.06
CA SER A 30 19.62 8.85 6.74
C SER A 30 19.43 9.10 5.23
N CYS A 31 20.03 8.30 4.34
CA CYS A 31 19.75 8.31 2.88
C CYS A 31 18.51 7.50 2.51
N LYS A 32 17.52 7.41 3.41
CA LYS A 32 16.25 6.73 3.17
C LYS A 32 15.06 7.68 3.28
N ASP A 33 15.33 8.96 3.09
CA ASP A 33 14.31 9.97 2.86
C ASP A 33 14.32 10.30 1.36
N ASP A 34 13.13 10.33 0.77
CA ASP A 34 12.77 10.94 -0.52
C ASP A 34 12.69 10.04 -1.79
N GLU A 35 12.24 8.78 -1.68
CA GLU A 35 11.45 8.24 -2.79
C GLU A 35 10.00 8.67 -2.58
N ASP A 36 9.46 9.48 -3.51
CA ASP A 36 8.06 9.89 -3.53
C ASP A 36 7.15 8.69 -3.17
N PRO A 37 6.47 8.70 -2.01
CA PRO A 37 5.93 7.47 -1.43
C PRO A 37 4.69 6.93 -2.16
N TYR A 38 4.20 7.65 -3.17
CA TYR A 38 2.94 7.34 -3.83
C TYR A 38 3.07 7.28 -5.36
N PRO A 39 2.45 6.29 -6.01
CA PRO A 39 2.52 6.07 -7.45
C PRO A 39 1.67 7.06 -8.26
N ALA A 40 1.50 8.31 -7.82
CA ALA A 40 0.65 9.28 -8.51
C ALA A 40 1.04 9.43 -9.98
N GLY A 41 0.04 9.38 -10.88
CA GLY A 41 0.26 9.42 -12.32
C GLY A 41 0.72 8.10 -12.95
N LYS A 42 1.15 7.10 -12.15
CA LYS A 42 1.49 5.75 -12.64
C LYS A 42 0.25 5.08 -13.23
N GLU A 43 0.44 4.45 -14.38
CA GLU A 43 -0.60 3.67 -15.06
C GLU A 43 -0.24 2.19 -14.99
N LEU A 44 -1.24 1.36 -14.71
CA LEU A 44 -1.16 -0.09 -14.76
C LEU A 44 -1.93 -0.55 -16.00
N VAL A 45 -1.25 -1.23 -16.91
CA VAL A 45 -1.84 -1.74 -18.15
C VAL A 45 -1.65 -3.25 -18.19
N ASN A 46 -2.75 -4.00 -18.32
CA ASN A 46 -2.75 -5.47 -18.29
C ASN A 46 -1.99 -6.03 -17.06
N TYR A 47 -2.14 -5.37 -15.91
CA TYR A 47 -1.46 -5.77 -14.69
C TYR A 47 -2.11 -7.02 -14.11
N GLU A 48 -1.33 -8.09 -13.98
CA GLU A 48 -1.82 -9.35 -13.43
C GLU A 48 -2.02 -9.25 -11.93
N MET A 49 -3.23 -9.56 -11.48
CA MET A 49 -3.53 -9.61 -10.05
C MET A 49 -4.61 -10.62 -9.71
N THR A 50 -4.72 -10.93 -8.42
CA THR A 50 -5.80 -11.76 -7.91
C THR A 50 -6.91 -10.91 -7.28
N LEU A 51 -8.14 -11.22 -7.65
CA LEU A 51 -9.34 -10.67 -7.04
C LEU A 51 -9.93 -11.67 -6.04
N PHE A 52 -10.21 -11.21 -4.82
CA PHE A 52 -10.83 -12.00 -3.76
C PHE A 52 -12.20 -11.46 -3.39
N ARG A 53 -13.21 -12.35 -3.37
CA ARG A 53 -14.49 -12.08 -2.73
C ARG A 53 -14.49 -12.70 -1.35
N VAL A 54 -14.74 -11.90 -0.33
CA VAL A 54 -14.89 -12.38 1.05
C VAL A 54 -16.26 -12.01 1.60
N GLU A 55 -16.75 -12.82 2.53
CA GLU A 55 -17.93 -12.49 3.31
C GLU A 55 -17.64 -11.29 4.22
N TYR A 56 -18.63 -10.41 4.40
CA TYR A 56 -18.45 -9.26 5.27
C TYR A 56 -18.22 -9.70 6.72
N GLY A 57 -17.18 -9.15 7.35
CA GLY A 57 -16.77 -9.52 8.71
C GLY A 57 -15.92 -10.79 8.80
N ALA A 58 -15.76 -11.54 7.70
CA ALA A 58 -14.81 -12.64 7.65
C ALA A 58 -13.36 -12.14 7.67
N PRO A 59 -12.41 -12.91 8.22
CA PRO A 59 -11.00 -12.57 8.13
C PRO A 59 -10.56 -12.49 6.66
N LYS A 60 -9.62 -11.58 6.37
CA LYS A 60 -9.00 -11.50 5.05
C LYS A 60 -8.28 -12.82 4.71
N PRO A 61 -8.17 -13.18 3.41
CA PRO A 61 -7.44 -14.38 3.00
C PRO A 61 -6.01 -14.37 3.56
N ASN A 62 -5.47 -15.54 3.88
CA ASN A 62 -4.08 -15.68 4.35
C ASN A 62 -3.45 -16.92 3.70
N PRO A 63 -2.33 -16.79 2.95
CA PRO A 63 -1.61 -15.55 2.62
C PRO A 63 -2.34 -14.71 1.57
N LEU A 64 -2.24 -13.37 1.71
CA LEU A 64 -2.60 -12.44 0.64
C LEU A 64 -1.45 -12.39 -0.38
N PRO A 65 -1.75 -12.41 -1.69
CA PRO A 65 -0.77 -12.05 -2.71
C PRO A 65 -0.24 -10.64 -2.49
N LYS A 66 0.96 -10.37 -3.03
CA LYS A 66 1.62 -9.06 -2.94
C LYS A 66 0.70 -7.93 -3.44
N ASP A 67 0.03 -8.18 -4.56
CA ASP A 67 -0.91 -7.23 -5.17
C ASP A 67 -2.25 -7.93 -5.43
N CYS A 68 -3.32 -7.39 -4.85
CA CYS A 68 -4.64 -7.97 -4.94
C CYS A 68 -5.75 -6.96 -4.66
N ILE A 69 -6.96 -7.27 -5.13
CA ILE A 69 -8.18 -6.58 -4.70
C ILE A 69 -8.95 -7.55 -3.81
N VAL A 70 -9.34 -7.10 -2.63
CA VAL A 70 -10.27 -7.80 -1.75
C VAL A 70 -11.55 -6.98 -1.68
N TYR A 71 -12.69 -7.61 -1.93
CA TYR A 71 -13.97 -6.95 -1.77
C TYR A 71 -14.98 -7.81 -1.02
N SER A 72 -15.88 -7.14 -0.31
CA SER A 72 -17.01 -7.74 0.38
C SER A 72 -18.26 -6.91 0.18
N GLU A 73 -19.41 -7.57 0.24
CA GLU A 73 -20.71 -6.96 0.04
C GLU A 73 -21.53 -7.12 1.32
N VAL A 74 -22.11 -6.01 1.76
CA VAL A 74 -23.14 -6.00 2.80
C VAL A 74 -24.47 -5.79 2.12
N PRO A 75 -25.38 -6.78 2.16
CA PRO A 75 -26.73 -6.58 1.68
C PRO A 75 -27.36 -5.41 2.44
N GLY A 76 -27.93 -4.45 1.70
CA GLY A 76 -28.65 -3.34 2.31
C GLY A 76 -29.86 -3.84 3.09
N ASN A 77 -30.23 -3.14 4.17
CA ASN A 77 -31.55 -3.34 4.77
C ASN A 77 -32.57 -2.65 3.86
N ASN A 78 -33.66 -3.35 3.53
CA ASN A 78 -34.69 -3.03 2.51
C ASN A 78 -35.32 -1.61 2.49
N GLU A 79 -34.89 -0.66 3.31
CA GLU A 79 -35.53 0.66 3.46
C GLU A 79 -34.70 1.84 2.94
N ALA A 80 -33.39 1.72 2.77
CA ALA A 80 -32.60 2.76 2.10
C ALA A 80 -31.22 2.24 1.69
N CYS A 81 -30.94 2.37 0.39
CA CYS A 81 -29.65 2.23 -0.28
C CYS A 81 -29.25 0.83 -0.77
N ASP A 82 -28.69 0.87 -1.99
CA ASP A 82 -27.96 -0.19 -2.66
C ASP A 82 -26.97 -0.91 -1.73
N ASN A 83 -26.66 -2.17 -2.06
CA ASN A 83 -25.69 -2.97 -1.33
C ASN A 83 -24.39 -2.18 -1.10
N LYS A 84 -23.91 -2.17 0.15
CA LYS A 84 -22.65 -1.48 0.49
C LYS A 84 -21.48 -2.38 0.17
N PHE A 85 -20.50 -1.86 -0.56
CA PHE A 85 -19.28 -2.58 -0.90
C PHE A 85 -18.10 -2.04 -0.08
N PHE A 86 -17.33 -2.96 0.50
CA PHE A 86 -16.05 -2.66 1.12
C PHE A 86 -14.96 -3.25 0.23
N ILE A 87 -14.08 -2.40 -0.28
CA ILE A 87 -13.07 -2.76 -1.25
C ILE A 87 -11.70 -2.32 -0.72
N SER A 88 -10.69 -3.15 -0.91
CA SER A 88 -9.31 -2.88 -0.55
C SER A 88 -8.42 -3.25 -1.72
N PHE A 89 -7.67 -2.28 -2.25
CA PHE A 89 -6.67 -2.51 -3.29
C PHE A 89 -5.27 -2.46 -2.68
N TYR A 90 -4.62 -3.62 -2.66
CA TYR A 90 -3.24 -3.79 -2.21
C TYR A 90 -2.30 -3.73 -3.39
N TYR A 91 -1.33 -2.83 -3.33
CA TYR A 91 -0.32 -2.66 -4.36
C TYR A 91 1.03 -2.28 -3.75
N GLU A 92 2.07 -3.06 -4.07
CA GLU A 92 3.45 -2.88 -3.60
C GLU A 92 3.56 -2.74 -2.06
N GLY A 93 2.68 -3.43 -1.32
CA GLY A 93 2.64 -3.40 0.15
C GLY A 93 1.82 -2.25 0.76
N ASN A 94 1.22 -1.40 -0.07
CA ASN A 94 0.39 -0.26 0.35
C ASN A 94 -1.08 -0.49 0.01
N LEU A 95 -1.97 0.19 0.74
CA LEU A 95 -3.42 0.16 0.53
C LEU A 95 -3.87 1.44 -0.15
N TYR A 96 -4.61 1.32 -1.25
CA TYR A 96 -5.13 2.44 -2.00
C TYR A 96 -6.66 2.44 -2.06
N PRO A 97 -7.32 3.61 -1.94
CA PRO A 97 -8.70 3.79 -2.37
C PRO A 97 -8.84 3.46 -3.86
N ILE A 98 -9.97 2.88 -4.25
CA ILE A 98 -10.22 2.44 -5.62
C ILE A 98 -11.59 2.92 -6.11
N GLY A 99 -11.62 3.46 -7.33
CA GLY A 99 -12.81 3.92 -8.03
C GLY A 99 -13.00 3.21 -9.38
N GLY A 100 -14.22 3.28 -9.94
CA GLY A 100 -14.53 2.72 -11.26
C GLY A 100 -14.53 1.19 -11.35
N LEU A 101 -14.57 0.51 -10.22
CA LEU A 101 -14.50 -0.94 -10.17
C LEU A 101 -15.85 -1.56 -10.63
N PRO A 102 -15.88 -2.38 -11.70
CA PRO A 102 -17.12 -3.00 -12.23
C PRO A 102 -17.58 -4.18 -11.35
N ILE A 103 -18.12 -3.86 -10.17
CA ILE A 103 -18.54 -4.85 -9.16
C ILE A 103 -19.55 -5.88 -9.67
N PRO A 104 -20.59 -5.53 -10.45
CA PRO A 104 -21.54 -6.52 -10.96
C PRO A 104 -20.85 -7.62 -11.78
N GLU A 105 -19.98 -7.24 -12.71
CA GLU A 105 -19.24 -8.14 -13.58
C GLU A 105 -18.29 -9.05 -12.77
N MET A 106 -17.63 -8.47 -11.76
CA MET A 106 -16.74 -9.19 -10.86
C MET A 106 -17.46 -10.20 -9.96
N ARG A 107 -18.71 -9.91 -9.58
CA ARG A 107 -19.53 -10.85 -8.81
C ARG A 107 -19.79 -12.12 -9.60
N ASP A 108 -20.12 -11.98 -10.89
CA ASP A 108 -20.39 -13.12 -11.77
C ASP A 108 -19.16 -14.02 -11.90
N TRP A 109 -17.95 -13.43 -12.00
CA TRP A 109 -16.70 -14.20 -12.07
C TRP A 109 -16.39 -14.99 -10.80
N THR A 110 -16.86 -14.52 -9.65
CA THR A 110 -16.56 -15.10 -8.32
C THR A 110 -17.70 -15.92 -7.73
N MET A 111 -18.83 -16.07 -8.42
CA MET A 111 -20.01 -16.78 -7.88
C MET A 111 -19.70 -18.21 -7.40
N ASN A 112 -18.73 -18.88 -8.02
CA ASN A 112 -18.33 -20.26 -7.70
C ASN A 112 -16.90 -20.40 -7.17
N LYS A 113 -16.18 -19.30 -6.92
CA LYS A 113 -14.77 -19.30 -6.51
C LYS A 113 -14.50 -18.18 -5.51
N SER A 114 -13.68 -18.45 -4.50
CA SER A 114 -13.23 -17.44 -3.54
C SER A 114 -12.28 -16.40 -4.16
N SER A 115 -11.63 -16.74 -5.28
CA SER A 115 -10.76 -15.83 -6.02
C SER A 115 -10.67 -16.14 -7.52
N VAL A 116 -10.28 -15.13 -8.29
CA VAL A 116 -10.00 -15.23 -9.74
C VAL A 116 -8.78 -14.41 -10.11
N GLN A 117 -8.04 -14.87 -11.13
CA GLN A 117 -6.95 -14.08 -11.73
C GLN A 117 -7.50 -13.15 -12.80
N VAL A 118 -7.02 -11.91 -12.82
CA VAL A 118 -7.47 -10.89 -13.75
C VAL A 118 -6.32 -10.06 -14.28
N LEU A 119 -6.53 -9.46 -15.45
CA LEU A 119 -5.73 -8.36 -15.98
C LEU A 119 -6.43 -7.05 -15.64
N LEU A 120 -5.73 -6.19 -14.89
CA LEU A 120 -6.19 -4.88 -14.46
C LEU A 120 -5.62 -3.77 -15.35
N GLY A 121 -6.48 -2.85 -15.76
CA GLY A 121 -6.11 -1.57 -16.36
C GLY A 121 -6.62 -0.42 -15.52
N GLY A 122 -5.77 0.60 -15.30
CA GLY A 122 -6.17 1.81 -14.59
C GLY A 122 -5.00 2.73 -14.27
N LYS A 123 -5.29 3.84 -13.59
CA LYS A 123 -4.30 4.89 -13.32
C LYS A 123 -4.43 5.42 -11.89
N PHE A 124 -3.29 5.68 -11.27
CA PHE A 124 -3.21 6.38 -9.99
C PHE A 124 -3.33 7.89 -10.19
N TYR A 125 -4.16 8.55 -9.39
CA TYR A 125 -4.36 9.99 -9.42
C TYR A 125 -4.44 10.56 -8.01
N PHE A 126 -4.07 11.84 -7.88
CA PHE A 126 -4.28 12.57 -6.65
C PHE A 126 -5.79 12.81 -6.45
N TYR A 127 -6.29 12.32 -5.33
CA TYR A 127 -7.63 12.60 -4.86
C TYR A 127 -7.56 13.88 -4.02
N GLU A 128 -8.28 14.93 -4.43
CA GLU A 128 -8.50 16.09 -3.57
C GLU A 128 -9.74 15.81 -2.73
N ASP A 129 -9.57 15.69 -1.42
CA ASP A 129 -10.70 15.44 -0.53
C ASP A 129 -11.63 16.66 -0.55
N ALA A 130 -12.84 16.47 -1.06
CA ALA A 130 -13.90 17.48 -1.06
C ALA A 130 -14.48 17.61 0.36
N GLY A 131 -13.67 18.16 1.28
CA GLY A 131 -14.11 18.71 2.57
C GLY A 131 -14.36 17.69 3.69
N ASN A 132 -13.52 17.78 4.72
CA ASN A 132 -13.80 17.46 6.13
C ASN A 132 -14.42 16.07 6.45
N ILE A 133 -13.57 15.07 6.68
CA ILE A 133 -13.85 14.05 7.70
C ILE A 133 -12.60 13.87 8.58
N PRO A 134 -12.61 14.32 9.85
CA PRO A 134 -11.51 14.06 10.76
C PRO A 134 -11.66 12.64 11.29
N HIS A 135 -11.04 11.66 10.64
CA HIS A 135 -10.87 10.35 11.24
C HIS A 135 -9.58 10.28 12.04
N SER A 136 -9.79 10.12 13.35
CA SER A 136 -8.82 10.16 14.41
C SER A 136 -7.67 9.18 14.21
N ARG A 137 -6.45 9.70 14.36
CA ARG A 137 -5.18 8.99 14.64
C ARG A 137 -4.53 8.20 13.49
N SER A 138 -4.25 8.84 12.36
CA SER A 138 -3.08 8.48 11.56
C SER A 138 -2.13 9.67 11.50
N LYS A 139 -0.85 9.46 11.83
CA LYS A 139 0.21 10.47 11.86
C LYS A 139 0.90 10.47 10.50
N LYS A 140 1.00 11.66 9.90
CA LYS A 140 1.73 11.97 8.66
C LYS A 140 1.12 11.26 7.43
N ASP A 141 1.26 11.85 6.25
CA ASP A 141 0.92 11.23 4.95
C ASP A 141 -0.52 11.43 4.43
N ASP A 142 -1.04 12.66 4.52
CA ASP A 142 -2.25 13.14 3.82
C ASP A 142 -2.01 13.36 2.30
N TYR A 143 -1.30 12.42 1.63
CA TYR A 143 -1.27 12.33 0.18
C TYR A 143 -2.27 11.25 -0.26
N PHE A 144 -3.46 11.69 -0.66
CA PHE A 144 -4.59 10.84 -1.02
C PHE A 144 -4.45 10.33 -2.46
N VAL A 145 -3.51 9.43 -2.73
CA VAL A 145 -3.46 8.80 -4.06
C VAL A 145 -4.50 7.69 -4.13
N SER A 146 -5.34 7.73 -5.16
CA SER A 146 -6.36 6.72 -5.43
C SER A 146 -6.14 6.10 -6.79
N PHE A 147 -6.68 4.90 -7.00
CA PHE A 147 -6.56 4.19 -8.27
C PHE A 147 -7.93 4.16 -8.97
N GLN A 148 -7.99 4.72 -10.18
CA GLN A 148 -9.17 4.59 -11.04
C GLN A 148 -8.99 3.37 -11.93
N VAL A 149 -9.89 2.41 -11.80
CA VAL A 149 -9.97 1.27 -12.72
C VAL A 149 -10.61 1.73 -14.02
N SER A 150 -9.97 1.40 -15.14
CA SER A 150 -10.50 1.61 -16.49
C SER A 150 -10.97 0.32 -17.15
N SER A 151 -10.36 -0.82 -16.80
CA SER A 151 -10.72 -2.13 -17.37
C SER A 151 -10.31 -3.28 -16.47
N ILE A 152 -11.10 -4.35 -16.46
CA ILE A 152 -10.73 -5.64 -15.88
C ILE A 152 -11.12 -6.75 -16.86
N ILE A 153 -10.21 -7.70 -17.08
CA ILE A 153 -10.43 -8.85 -17.95
C ILE A 153 -10.09 -10.11 -17.16
N LEU A 154 -10.94 -11.13 -17.23
CA LEU A 154 -10.67 -12.44 -16.65
C LEU A 154 -9.49 -13.10 -17.39
N LYS A 155 -8.53 -13.64 -16.65
CA LYS A 155 -7.40 -14.38 -17.22
C LYS A 155 -7.74 -15.86 -17.43
#